data_AF-A0A3N6MGA7-F1
#
_entry.id   AF-A0A3N6MGA7-F1
#
_cell.length_a   1.000
_cell.length_b   1.000
_cell.length_c   1.000
_cell.angle_alpha   90.00
_cell.angle_beta   90.00
_cell.angle_gamma   90.00
#
_symmetry.space_group_name_H-M   'P 1'
#
loop_
_entity.id
_entity.type
_entity.pdbx_description
1 polymer ?
#
loop_
_entity_poly.entity_id
_entity_poly.type
_entity_poly.pdbx_seq_one_letter_code
_entity_poly.pdbx_strand_id
1 'polypeptide(L)'
;MMKLANSIFAQSAARGVLPMLYAASAPRADGGTYYGPGGPLNMRGTPTRQTSSDDSRDEAGAERLWTKSESLTGVSYEFDALSSDGA
;
A
#
# COMPACT_ATOMS: atom_id res chain seq x y z
N MET A 1 -9.16 -17.83 22.79
CA MET A 1 -7.74 -17.75 22.38
C MET A 1 -7.45 -16.64 21.37
N MET A 2 -8.21 -16.49 20.27
CA MET A 2 -8.03 -15.41 19.25
C MET A 2 -7.96 -13.98 19.81
N LYS A 3 -8.86 -13.60 20.74
CA LYS A 3 -8.90 -12.23 21.31
C LYS A 3 -7.64 -11.86 22.11
N LEU A 4 -7.07 -12.81 22.84
CA LEU A 4 -5.88 -12.58 23.65
C LEU A 4 -4.63 -12.46 22.76
N ALA A 5 -4.52 -13.30 21.73
CA ALA A 5 -3.47 -13.17 20.72
C ALA A 5 -3.57 -11.83 19.99
N ASN A 6 -4.75 -11.41 19.55
CA ASN A 6 -4.93 -10.12 18.89
C ASN A 6 -4.56 -8.94 19.80
N SER A 7 -4.92 -8.99 21.09
CA SER A 7 -4.54 -7.95 22.06
C SER A 7 -3.03 -7.89 22.33
N ILE A 8 -2.31 -9.02 22.24
CA ILE A 8 -0.87 -9.09 22.53
C ILE A 8 -0.01 -8.80 21.30
N PHE A 9 -0.50 -9.08 20.08
CA PHE A 9 0.25 -8.95 18.83
C PHE A 9 -0.19 -7.77 17.95
N ALA A 10 -1.48 -7.47 17.87
CA ALA A 10 -1.99 -6.34 17.09
C ALA A 10 -1.84 -5.01 17.85
N GLN A 11 -2.11 -3.90 17.16
CA GLN A 11 -2.21 -2.56 17.73
C GLN A 11 -3.66 -2.05 17.61
N SER A 12 -4.03 -1.05 18.42
CA SER A 12 -5.36 -0.44 18.32
C SER A 12 -5.61 0.12 16.92
N ALA A 13 -6.87 0.21 16.50
CA ALA A 13 -7.23 0.79 15.20
C ALA A 13 -6.64 2.20 15.00
N ALA A 14 -6.68 3.03 16.05
CA ALA A 14 -6.09 4.37 16.05
C ALA A 14 -4.57 4.38 15.80
N ARG A 15 -3.85 3.32 16.18
CA ARG A 15 -2.43 3.15 15.81
C ARG A 15 -2.25 2.47 14.45
N GLY A 16 -3.14 1.52 14.13
CA GLY A 16 -3.15 0.80 12.86
C GLY A 16 -3.33 1.70 11.64
N VAL A 17 -4.03 2.82 11.79
CA VAL A 17 -4.26 3.77 10.70
C VAL A 17 -3.04 4.67 10.40
N LEU A 18 -2.05 4.73 11.28
CA LEU A 18 -0.94 5.68 11.13
C LEU A 18 -0.15 5.52 9.81
N PRO A 19 0.15 4.30 9.29
CA PRO A 19 0.85 4.17 8.01
C PRO A 19 0.02 4.69 6.83
N MET A 20 -1.30 4.51 6.87
CA MET A 20 -2.22 5.03 5.86
C MET A 20 -2.26 6.56 5.87
N LEU A 21 -2.38 7.17 7.07
CA LEU A 21 -2.33 8.63 7.20
C LEU A 21 -0.99 9.20 6.73
N TYR A 22 0.12 8.53 7.07
CA TYR A 22 1.45 8.94 6.61
C TYR A 22 1.53 8.90 5.08
N ALA A 23 1.16 7.78 4.46
CA ALA A 23 1.20 7.63 3.00
C ALA A 23 0.30 8.65 2.27
N ALA A 24 -0.86 8.99 2.85
CA ALA A 24 -1.83 9.88 2.24
C ALA A 24 -1.52 11.38 2.42
N SER A 25 -0.78 11.77 3.46
CA SER A 25 -0.70 13.19 3.87
C SER A 25 0.69 13.70 4.22
N ALA A 26 1.68 12.84 4.48
CA ALA A 26 2.99 13.31 4.87
C ALA A 26 3.70 13.95 3.66
N PRO A 27 4.23 15.18 3.77
CA PRO A 27 4.98 15.82 2.66
C PRO A 27 6.24 15.06 2.24
N ARG A 28 6.70 14.10 3.04
CA ARG A 28 7.85 13.24 2.78
C ARG A 28 7.46 11.83 2.36
N ALA A 29 6.18 11.60 2.05
CA ALA A 29 5.74 10.34 1.47
C ALA A 29 6.03 10.35 -0.03
N ASP A 30 6.70 9.30 -0.51
CA ASP A 30 7.01 9.14 -1.93
C ASP A 30 5.97 8.23 -2.58
N GLY A 31 5.48 8.62 -3.75
CA GLY A 31 4.58 7.79 -4.57
C GLY A 31 5.19 6.42 -4.88
N GLY A 32 4.35 5.40 -5.02
CA GLY A 32 4.79 4.02 -5.29
C GLY A 32 5.46 3.31 -4.11
N THR A 33 5.53 3.94 -2.94
CA THR A 33 6.16 3.36 -1.74
C THR A 33 5.18 2.54 -0.91
N TYR A 34 5.65 1.42 -0.36
CA TYR A 34 4.93 0.64 0.64
C TYR A 34 5.28 1.10 2.06
N TYR A 35 4.30 1.64 2.78
CA TYR A 35 4.44 2.08 4.18
C TYR A 35 3.71 1.15 5.14
N GLY A 36 4.41 0.70 6.18
CA GLY A 36 3.87 -0.20 7.20
C GLY A 36 4.40 0.14 8.61
N PRO A 37 3.96 -0.57 9.65
CA PRO A 37 4.43 -0.32 11.01
C PRO A 37 5.85 -0.87 11.23
N GLY A 38 6.77 -0.06 11.76
CA GLY A 38 8.20 -0.39 11.83
C GLY A 38 8.68 -1.22 13.02
N GLY A 39 7.77 -1.77 13.83
CA GLY A 39 8.12 -2.62 14.98
C GLY A 39 8.26 -4.10 14.62
N PRO A 40 8.34 -4.97 15.64
CA PRO A 40 8.60 -6.40 15.45
C PRO A 40 7.64 -7.05 14.45
N LEU A 41 8.20 -7.82 13.51
CA LEU A 41 7.48 -8.56 12.47
C LEU A 41 6.52 -7.69 11.63
N ASN A 42 6.77 -6.38 11.54
CA ASN A 42 5.88 -5.42 10.88
C ASN A 42 4.43 -5.47 11.41
N MET A 43 4.23 -5.78 12.70
CA MET A 43 2.89 -5.91 13.28
C MET A 43 2.38 -4.64 13.98
N ARG A 44 3.28 -3.77 14.43
CA ARG A 44 2.98 -2.63 15.31
C ARG A 44 4.08 -1.58 15.27
N GLY A 45 3.78 -0.36 15.72
CA GLY A 45 4.76 0.73 15.79
C GLY A 45 4.38 1.92 14.91
N THR A 46 5.29 2.87 14.76
CA THR A 46 5.10 4.03 13.89
C THR A 46 5.30 3.68 12.42
N PRO A 47 4.76 4.48 11.48
CA PRO A 47 4.99 4.29 10.05
C PRO A 47 6.47 4.27 9.70
N THR A 48 6.85 3.38 8.79
CA THR A 48 8.16 3.34 8.15
C THR A 48 8.01 2.85 6.72
N ARG A 49 8.99 3.15 5.87
CA ARG A 49 9.14 2.51 4.57
C ARG A 49 9.40 1.01 4.78
N GLN A 50 8.72 0.18 4.00
CA GLN A 50 8.92 -1.26 3.96
C GLN A 50 9.07 -1.74 2.52
N THR A 51 9.49 -2.99 2.36
CA THR A 51 9.51 -3.69 1.08
C THR A 51 8.32 -4.65 1.04
N SER A 52 7.55 -4.61 -0.05
CA SER A 52 6.47 -5.56 -0.33
C SER A 52 7.03 -6.90 -0.86
N SER A 53 6.15 -7.85 -1.18
CA SER A 53 6.58 -9.15 -1.73
C SER A 53 7.22 -8.99 -3.11
N ASP A 54 8.04 -9.96 -3.51
CA ASP A 54 8.65 -9.99 -4.85
C ASP A 54 7.59 -9.99 -5.95
N ASP A 55 6.50 -10.73 -5.77
CA ASP A 55 5.37 -10.78 -6.71
C ASP A 55 4.73 -9.41 -6.95
N SER A 56 4.69 -8.54 -5.93
CA SER A 56 4.14 -7.18 -6.09
C SER A 56 4.99 -6.28 -6.98
N ARG A 57 6.20 -6.72 -7.32
CA ARG A 57 7.15 -6.01 -8.18
C ARG A 57 7.30 -6.67 -9.55
N ASP A 58 6.49 -7.69 -9.88
CA ASP A 58 6.40 -8.25 -11.23
C ASP A 58 5.61 -7.31 -12.14
N GLU A 59 6.31 -6.50 -12.93
CA GLU A 59 5.70 -5.53 -13.86
C GLU A 59 4.84 -6.21 -14.94
N ALA A 60 5.29 -7.35 -15.48
CA ALA A 60 4.52 -8.09 -16.46
C ALA A 60 3.25 -8.70 -15.82
N GLY A 61 3.33 -9.12 -14.56
CA GLY A 61 2.20 -9.52 -13.75
C GLY A 61 1.20 -8.38 -13.54
N ALA A 62 1.70 -7.20 -13.19
CA ALA A 62 0.89 -6.00 -12.99
C ALA A 62 0.16 -5.57 -14.26
N GLU A 63 0.83 -5.55 -15.43
CA GLU A 63 0.22 -5.20 -16.72
C GLU A 63 -0.92 -6.16 -17.10
N ARG A 64 -0.69 -7.48 -16.96
CA ARG A 64 -1.72 -8.50 -17.19
C ARG A 64 -2.92 -8.32 -16.26
N LEU A 65 -2.67 -8.05 -14.98
CA LEU A 65 -3.73 -7.83 -13.99
C LEU A 65 -4.53 -6.55 -14.29
N TRP A 66 -3.84 -5.47 -14.68
CA TRP A 66 -4.48 -4.21 -15.03
C TRP A 66 -5.41 -4.38 -16.23
N THR A 67 -4.90 -4.95 -17.33
CA THR A 67 -5.67 -5.23 -18.56
C THR A 67 -6.92 -6.06 -18.27
N LYS A 68 -6.77 -7.09 -17.43
CA LYS A 68 -7.90 -7.94 -17.03
C LYS A 68 -8.91 -7.16 -16.18
N SER A 69 -8.45 -6.29 -15.30
CA SER A 69 -9.30 -5.47 -14.42
C SER A 69 -10.11 -4.46 -15.24
N GLU A 70 -9.51 -3.79 -16.21
CA GLU A 70 -10.21 -2.89 -17.14
C GLU A 70 -11.27 -3.66 -17.93
N SER A 71 -10.91 -4.82 -18.50
CA SER A 71 -11.86 -5.67 -19.23
C SER A 71 -13.04 -6.16 -18.37
N LEU A 72 -12.81 -6.48 -17.09
CA LEU A 72 -13.85 -6.95 -16.19
C LEU A 72 -14.76 -5.84 -15.65
N THR A 73 -14.23 -4.62 -15.53
CA THR A 73 -14.97 -3.48 -14.96
C THR A 73 -15.56 -2.56 -16.03
N GLY A 74 -15.06 -2.64 -17.27
CA GLY A 74 -15.41 -1.70 -18.35
C GLY A 74 -14.84 -0.30 -18.15
N VAL A 75 -13.95 -0.09 -17.17
CA VAL A 75 -13.26 1.18 -16.92
C VAL A 75 -11.91 1.13 -17.62
N SER A 76 -11.53 2.19 -18.32
CA SER A 76 -10.23 2.35 -18.97
C SER A 76 -9.54 3.64 -18.53
N TYR A 77 -8.21 3.61 -18.42
CA TYR A 77 -7.40 4.77 -18.05
C TYR A 77 -6.43 5.16 -19.17
N GLU A 78 -6.39 6.45 -19.50
CA GLU A 78 -5.42 7.00 -20.47
C GLU A 78 -4.20 7.56 -19.72
N PHE A 79 -3.24 6.70 -19.39
CA PHE A 79 -2.05 7.10 -18.62
C PHE A 79 -1.11 8.06 -19.38
N ASP A 80 -1.07 7.98 -20.71
CA ASP A 80 -0.27 8.89 -21.53
C ASP A 80 -0.83 10.32 -21.54
N ALA A 81 -2.16 10.45 -21.49
CA ALA A 81 -2.82 11.76 -21.34
C ALA A 81 -2.56 12.35 -19.95
N LEU A 82 -2.46 11.51 -18.91
CA LEU A 82 -2.19 11.94 -17.53
C LEU A 82 -0.74 12.36 -17.28
N SER A 83 0.22 11.83 -18.05
CA SER A 83 1.64 12.16 -17.91
C SER A 83 2.06 13.40 -18.72
N SER A 84 1.25 13.81 -19.69
CA SER A 84 1.51 14.98 -20.55
C SER A 84 1.02 16.31 -19.97
N ASP A 85 0.19 16.29 -18.92
CA ASP A 85 -0.32 17.48 -18.22
C ASP A 85 0.62 18.04 -17.14
N GLY A 86 1.88 17.58 -17.08
CA GLY A 86 2.93 18.19 -16.26
C GLY A 86 2.73 17.99 -14.76
N ALA A 87 3.12 16.81 -14.28
CA ALA A 87 3.57 16.65 -12.90
C ALA A 87 5.03 17.06 -12.76
#